data_AF-A0A2R6NL95-F1
#
_entry.id   AF-A0A2R6NL95-F1
#
_cell.length_a   1.000
_cell.length_b   1.000
_cell.length_c   1.000
_cell.angle_alpha   90.00
_cell.angle_beta   90.00
_cell.angle_gamma   90.00
#
_symmetry.space_group_name_H-M   'P 1'
#
loop_
_entity.id
_entity.type
_entity.pdbx_description
1 polymer ?
#
loop_
_entity_poly.entity_id
_entity_poly.type
_entity_poly.pdbx_seq_one_letter_code
_entity_poly.pdbx_strand_id
1 'polypeptide(L)'
;MTAIIRGDTPCEETTSLKRLLEVSTIVLQQAVDLVDNSLTSDDQLTIHSQFMPGSTIGKHLRHARDHFVLLLDCISSEPPYVLNYDVRTRNTPMESSRQAAHESLKDAISKMGTVVPNARLDEPLTLNAVTPYPQTLQSTFGREVS
;
A
#
# COMPACT_ATOMS: atom_id res chain seq x y z
N MET A 1 -35.69 -16.71 3.69
CA MET A 1 -34.92 -16.33 2.50
C MET A 1 -35.08 -14.83 2.34
N THR A 2 -34.24 -14.07 3.03
CA THR A 2 -34.33 -12.61 3.07
C THR A 2 -32.97 -12.08 2.65
N ALA A 3 -32.87 -11.67 1.39
CA ALA A 3 -31.71 -10.95 0.89
C ALA A 3 -31.72 -9.57 1.53
N ILE A 4 -30.74 -9.30 2.39
CA ILE A 4 -30.45 -7.95 2.85
C ILE A 4 -29.73 -7.25 1.69
N ILE A 5 -30.46 -6.44 0.93
CA ILE A 5 -29.86 -5.45 0.05
C ILE A 5 -29.29 -4.36 0.95
N ARG A 6 -28.01 -4.46 1.33
CA ARG A 6 -27.24 -3.29 1.76
C ARG A 6 -26.70 -2.64 0.50
N GLY A 7 -27.52 -1.80 -0.12
CA GLY A 7 -27.02 -0.79 -1.04
C GLY A 7 -26.56 0.38 -0.18
N ASP A 8 -25.26 0.49 0.08
CA ASP A 8 -24.71 1.75 0.55
C ASP A 8 -25.05 2.81 -0.49
N THR A 9 -25.60 3.95 -0.05
CA THR A 9 -25.95 5.01 -1.00
C THR A 9 -24.66 5.59 -1.60
N PRO A 10 -24.63 6.03 -2.87
CA PRO A 10 -23.42 6.56 -3.51
C PRO A 10 -22.69 7.67 -2.73
N CYS A 11 -23.44 8.40 -1.89
CA CYS A 11 -22.92 9.44 -0.99
C CYS A 11 -22.09 8.85 0.18
N GLU A 12 -22.53 7.72 0.74
CA GLU A 12 -21.86 7.03 1.84
C GLU A 12 -20.58 6.35 1.38
N GLU A 13 -20.60 5.68 0.22
CA GLU A 13 -19.40 5.06 -0.36
C GLU A 13 -18.32 6.09 -0.67
N THR A 14 -18.71 7.21 -1.31
CA THR A 14 -17.78 8.33 -1.58
C THR A 14 -17.17 8.87 -0.28
N THR A 15 -17.96 8.96 0.79
CA THR A 15 -17.48 9.42 2.09
C THR A 15 -16.50 8.43 2.71
N SER A 16 -16.78 7.14 2.62
CA SER A 16 -15.91 6.07 3.10
C SER A 16 -14.59 6.02 2.33
N LEU A 17 -14.62 6.12 1.00
CA LEU A 17 -13.41 6.19 0.16
C LEU A 17 -12.55 7.41 0.51
N LYS A 18 -13.16 8.57 0.76
CA LYS A 18 -12.42 9.77 1.22
C LYS A 18 -11.73 9.55 2.55
N ARG A 19 -12.40 8.90 3.51
CA ARG A 19 -11.81 8.59 4.83
C ARG A 19 -10.68 7.57 4.72
N LEU A 20 -10.85 6.54 3.89
CA LEU A 20 -9.79 5.56 3.61
C LEU A 20 -8.59 6.25 2.95
N LEU A 21 -8.82 7.08 1.93
CA LEU A 21 -7.76 7.87 1.31
C LEU A 21 -7.02 8.75 2.34
N GLU A 22 -7.75 9.42 3.24
CA GLU A 22 -7.18 10.25 4.29
C GLU A 22 -6.27 9.43 5.23
N VAL A 23 -6.77 8.33 5.81
CA VAL A 23 -5.99 7.54 6.77
C VAL A 23 -4.78 6.87 6.10
N SER A 24 -4.93 6.35 4.89
CA SER A 24 -3.85 5.69 4.15
C SER A 24 -2.79 6.70 3.69
N THR A 25 -3.21 7.93 3.36
CA THR A 25 -2.28 9.05 3.11
C THR A 25 -1.51 9.42 4.37
N ILE A 26 -2.15 9.48 5.54
CA ILE A 26 -1.49 9.79 6.81
C ILE A 26 -0.40 8.75 7.13
N VAL A 27 -0.66 7.45 6.90
CA VAL A 27 0.34 6.39 7.11
C VAL A 27 1.59 6.60 6.25
N LEU A 28 1.41 6.91 4.95
CA LEU A 28 2.55 7.20 4.08
C LEU A 28 3.22 8.54 4.43
N GLN A 29 2.48 9.53 4.91
CA GLN A 29 3.04 10.80 5.35
C GLN A 29 3.92 10.63 6.60
N GLN A 30 3.58 9.73 7.52
CA GLN A 30 4.47 9.38 8.65
C GLN A 30 5.81 8.82 8.16
N ALA A 31 5.80 8.02 7.08
CA ALA A 31 7.02 7.52 6.46
C ALA A 31 7.84 8.64 5.80
N VAL A 32 7.18 9.61 5.15
CA VAL A 32 7.85 10.82 4.63
C VAL A 32 8.48 11.62 5.77
N ASP A 33 7.73 11.87 6.84
CA ASP A 33 8.21 12.64 7.99
C ASP A 33 9.40 11.97 8.68
N LEU A 34 9.42 10.63 8.75
CA LEU A 34 10.58 9.87 9.23
C LEU A 34 11.82 10.14 8.37
N VAL A 35 11.69 10.05 7.04
CA VAL A 35 12.79 10.23 6.09
C VAL A 35 13.31 11.67 6.10
N ASP A 36 12.41 12.65 6.19
CA ASP A 36 12.77 14.06 6.07
C ASP A 36 13.30 14.63 7.38
N ASN A 37 12.65 14.29 8.49
CA ASN A 37 12.86 15.00 9.76
C ASN A 37 13.53 14.16 10.84
N SER A 38 13.56 12.82 10.72
CA SER A 38 14.12 11.95 11.76
C SER A 38 15.45 11.31 11.34
N LEU A 39 15.58 10.89 10.08
CA LEU A 39 16.85 10.43 9.53
C LEU A 39 17.74 11.62 9.20
N THR A 40 19.04 11.52 9.49
CA THR A 40 20.02 12.57 9.23
C THR A 40 21.00 12.18 8.11
N SER A 41 21.13 10.89 7.78
CA SER A 41 21.94 10.41 6.65
C SER A 41 21.33 9.19 5.95
N ASP A 42 21.75 8.97 4.70
CA ASP A 42 21.36 7.81 3.88
C ASP A 42 21.82 6.48 4.51
N ASP A 43 22.96 6.47 5.21
CA ASP A 43 23.51 5.28 5.86
C ASP A 43 22.51 4.63 6.82
N GLN A 44 21.68 5.43 7.50
CA GLN A 44 20.70 4.94 8.46
C GLN A 44 19.62 4.05 7.81
N LEU A 45 19.35 4.20 6.51
CA LEU A 45 18.39 3.37 5.78
C LEU A 45 18.85 1.92 5.63
N THR A 46 20.17 1.69 5.67
CA THR A 46 20.80 0.39 5.40
C THR A 46 21.27 -0.34 6.66
N ILE A 47 21.17 0.29 7.83
CA ILE A 47 21.52 -0.35 9.11
C ILE A 47 20.66 -1.59 9.32
N HIS A 48 21.33 -2.72 9.56
CA HIS A 48 20.69 -3.97 9.87
C HIS A 48 20.05 -3.96 11.26
N SER A 49 18.80 -4.41 11.33
CA SER A 49 18.11 -4.57 12.61
C SER A 49 18.79 -5.64 13.47
N GLN A 50 18.99 -5.33 14.75
CA GLN A 50 19.47 -6.29 15.76
C GLN A 50 18.40 -7.32 16.14
N PHE A 51 17.12 -7.00 15.92
CA PHE A 51 15.99 -7.81 16.33
C PHE A 51 15.30 -8.55 15.18
N MET A 52 15.45 -8.05 13.94
CA MET A 52 14.86 -8.64 12.74
C MET A 52 15.94 -8.93 11.69
N PRO A 53 16.50 -10.15 11.68
CA PRO A 53 17.56 -10.53 10.75
C PRO A 53 17.23 -10.20 9.30
N GLY A 54 18.18 -9.58 8.59
CA GLY A 54 18.05 -9.23 7.18
C GLY A 54 17.20 -7.99 6.87
N SER A 55 16.60 -7.35 7.88
CA SER A 55 15.79 -6.14 7.71
C SER A 55 16.55 -4.85 7.96
N THR A 56 16.12 -3.76 7.32
CA THR A 56 16.66 -2.40 7.43
C THR A 56 15.51 -1.39 7.37
N ILE A 57 15.73 -0.13 7.76
CA ILE A 57 14.68 0.92 7.65
C ILE A 57 14.22 1.06 6.20
N GLY A 58 15.15 1.19 5.25
CA GLY A 58 14.83 1.34 3.83
C GLY A 58 13.98 0.19 3.28
N LYS A 59 14.26 -1.07 3.69
CA LYS A 59 13.45 -2.23 3.30
C LYS A 59 12.02 -2.17 3.85
N HIS A 60 11.82 -1.67 5.07
CA HIS A 60 10.48 -1.49 5.63
C HIS A 60 9.71 -0.37 4.92
N LEU A 61 10.38 0.75 4.64
CA LEU A 61 9.77 1.85 3.87
C LEU A 61 9.33 1.39 2.49
N ARG A 62 10.19 0.65 1.78
CA ARG A 62 9.83 0.01 0.51
C ARG A 62 8.63 -0.91 0.68
N HIS A 63 8.64 -1.78 1.68
CA HIS A 63 7.54 -2.71 1.92
C HIS A 63 6.21 -1.99 2.20
N ALA A 64 6.20 -0.98 3.05
CA ALA A 64 5.01 -0.20 3.36
C ALA A 64 4.46 0.51 2.11
N ARG A 65 5.33 1.11 1.30
CA ARG A 65 4.97 1.75 0.04
C ARG A 65 4.42 0.74 -0.98
N ASP A 66 5.07 -0.42 -1.12
CA ASP A 66 4.71 -1.43 -2.12
C ASP A 66 3.33 -2.03 -1.85
N HIS A 67 2.92 -2.15 -0.58
CA HIS A 67 1.56 -2.56 -0.21
C HIS A 67 0.52 -1.71 -0.95
N PHE A 68 0.63 -0.38 -0.86
CA PHE A 68 -0.30 0.49 -1.56
C PHE A 68 -0.12 0.44 -3.07
N VAL A 69 1.10 0.55 -3.58
CA VAL A 69 1.28 0.70 -5.02
C VAL A 69 0.89 -0.57 -5.79
N LEU A 70 1.19 -1.76 -5.27
CA LEU A 70 0.77 -3.01 -5.91
C LEU A 70 -0.77 -3.14 -5.95
N LEU A 71 -1.46 -2.74 -4.88
CA LEU A 71 -2.92 -2.69 -4.86
C LEU A 71 -3.46 -1.68 -5.89
N LEU A 72 -2.90 -0.47 -5.92
CA LEU A 72 -3.34 0.59 -6.83
C LEU A 72 -3.04 0.24 -8.30
N ASP A 73 -1.94 -0.45 -8.59
CA ASP A 73 -1.64 -1.00 -9.92
C ASP A 73 -2.65 -2.08 -10.32
N CYS A 74 -2.95 -3.00 -9.40
CA CYS A 74 -3.92 -4.08 -9.64
C CYS A 74 -5.32 -3.53 -9.96
N ILE A 75 -5.82 -2.58 -9.17
CA ILE A 75 -7.17 -2.02 -9.40
C ILE A 75 -7.24 -1.10 -10.63
N SER A 76 -6.09 -0.62 -11.11
CA SER A 76 -6.00 0.20 -12.33
C SER A 76 -5.86 -0.64 -13.60
N SER A 77 -5.66 -1.96 -13.50
CA SER A 77 -5.64 -2.86 -14.66
C SER A 77 -7.05 -3.29 -15.07
N GLU A 78 -7.18 -4.16 -16.06
CA GLU A 78 -8.46 -4.78 -16.39
C GLU A 78 -8.77 -5.96 -15.44
N PRO A 79 -10.05 -6.19 -15.09
CA PRO A 79 -10.44 -7.37 -14.31
C PRO A 79 -10.26 -8.66 -15.12
N PRO A 80 -10.08 -9.84 -14.46
CA PRO A 80 -10.17 -10.05 -13.02
C PRO A 80 -8.93 -9.57 -12.25
N TYR A 81 -9.17 -8.96 -11.09
CA TYR A 81 -8.10 -8.41 -10.25
C TYR A 81 -7.44 -9.50 -9.41
N VAL A 82 -6.16 -9.76 -9.68
CA VAL A 82 -5.33 -10.73 -8.98
C VAL A 82 -4.15 -10.02 -8.35
N LEU A 83 -4.17 -9.88 -7.03
CA LEU A 83 -3.16 -9.16 -6.25
C LEU A 83 -2.14 -10.13 -5.67
N ASN A 84 -0.86 -9.80 -5.80
CA ASN A 84 0.25 -10.54 -5.19
C ASN A 84 1.24 -9.56 -4.57
N TYR A 85 1.26 -9.49 -3.23
CA TYR A 85 2.18 -8.62 -2.49
C TYR A 85 3.63 -9.15 -2.42
N ASP A 86 3.85 -10.42 -2.79
CA ASP A 86 5.19 -11.02 -2.82
C ASP A 86 5.96 -10.72 -4.10
N VAL A 87 5.40 -9.91 -5.01
CA VAL A 87 6.14 -9.36 -6.15
C VAL A 87 7.16 -8.34 -5.61
N ARG A 88 8.41 -8.78 -5.48
CA ARG A 88 9.49 -7.95 -4.92
C ARG A 88 10.35 -7.34 -6.01
N THR A 89 10.32 -6.02 -6.10
CA THR A 89 11.42 -5.26 -6.70
C THR A 89 12.46 -5.03 -5.60
N ARG A 90 13.61 -5.69 -5.69
CA ARG A 90 14.69 -5.58 -4.69
C ARG A 90 15.73 -4.54 -5.12
N ASN A 91 16.47 -4.02 -4.15
CA ASN A 91 17.57 -3.07 -4.40
C ASN A 91 17.07 -1.80 -5.11
N THR A 92 15.88 -1.32 -4.75
CA THR A 92 15.37 -0.04 -5.26
C THR A 92 16.14 1.11 -4.60
N PRO A 93 16.31 2.26 -5.29
CA PRO A 93 17.03 3.40 -4.72
C PRO A 93 16.47 3.88 -3.37
N MET A 94 15.17 3.72 -3.12
CA MET A 94 14.56 4.07 -1.83
C MET A 94 15.04 3.24 -0.64
N GLU A 95 15.67 2.07 -0.86
CA GLU A 95 16.22 1.27 0.24
C GLU A 95 17.51 1.88 0.83
N SER A 96 18.16 2.80 0.11
CA SER A 96 19.46 3.36 0.47
C SER A 96 19.62 4.86 0.26
N SER A 97 18.62 5.57 -0.26
CA SER A 97 18.66 7.03 -0.44
C SER A 97 17.41 7.68 0.13
N ARG A 98 17.60 8.66 1.03
CA ARG A 98 16.51 9.43 1.62
C ARG A 98 15.73 10.19 0.56
N GLN A 99 16.41 10.82 -0.38
CA GLN A 99 15.77 11.55 -1.48
C GLN A 99 14.88 10.62 -2.32
N ALA A 100 15.41 9.46 -2.73
CA ALA A 100 14.63 8.49 -3.51
C ALA A 100 13.46 7.90 -2.71
N ALA A 101 13.62 7.71 -1.40
CA ALA A 101 12.55 7.26 -0.51
C ALA A 101 11.45 8.31 -0.39
N HIS A 102 11.80 9.58 -0.17
CA HIS A 102 10.86 10.70 -0.16
C HIS A 102 10.04 10.71 -1.45
N GLU A 103 10.71 10.74 -2.61
CA GLU A 103 10.05 10.80 -3.92
C GLU A 103 9.10 9.60 -4.11
N SER A 104 9.58 8.38 -3.84
CA SER A 104 8.79 7.16 -4.00
C SER A 104 7.54 7.14 -3.11
N LEU A 105 7.62 7.71 -1.90
CA LEU A 105 6.49 7.82 -0.97
C LEU A 105 5.49 8.90 -1.42
N LYS A 106 5.97 10.06 -1.86
CA LYS A 106 5.12 11.15 -2.39
C LYS A 106 4.40 10.71 -3.67
N ASP A 107 5.07 9.97 -4.55
CA ASP A 107 4.47 9.40 -5.75
C ASP A 107 3.35 8.41 -5.41
N ALA A 108 3.56 7.56 -4.40
CA ALA A 108 2.54 6.63 -3.92
C ALA A 108 1.31 7.38 -3.37
N ILE A 109 1.51 8.43 -2.59
CA ILE A 109 0.43 9.31 -2.09
C ILE A 109 -0.33 9.95 -3.26
N SER A 110 0.39 10.50 -4.25
CA SER A 110 -0.22 11.13 -5.42
C SER A 110 -1.06 10.13 -6.24
N LYS A 111 -0.54 8.92 -6.44
CA LYS A 111 -1.26 7.84 -7.12
C LYS A 111 -2.52 7.45 -6.38
N MET A 112 -2.44 7.33 -5.05
CA MET A 112 -3.59 7.01 -4.20
C MET A 112 -4.70 8.06 -4.35
N GLY A 113 -4.34 9.35 -4.36
CA GLY A 113 -5.28 10.45 -4.58
C GLY A 113 -5.95 10.44 -5.96
N THR A 114 -5.35 9.78 -6.95
CA THR A 114 -5.92 9.62 -8.30
C THR A 114 -6.81 8.37 -8.39
N VAL A 115 -6.40 7.27 -7.77
CA VAL A 115 -7.05 5.96 -7.96
C VAL A 115 -8.21 5.73 -6.98
N VAL A 116 -8.01 6.01 -5.69
CA VAL A 116 -9.01 5.70 -4.64
C VAL A 116 -10.37 6.36 -4.89
N PRO A 117 -10.47 7.64 -5.31
CA PRO A 117 -11.77 8.26 -5.55
C PRO A 117 -12.60 7.63 -6.69
N ASN A 118 -11.95 6.85 -7.57
CA ASN A 118 -12.56 6.22 -8.74
C ASN A 118 -12.79 4.71 -8.55
N ALA A 119 -12.36 4.15 -7.42
CA ALA A 119 -12.52 2.74 -7.09
C ALA A 119 -13.88 2.47 -6.41
N ARG A 120 -14.21 1.19 -6.26
CA ARG A 120 -15.38 0.73 -5.50
C ARG A 120 -14.93 -0.04 -4.27
N LEU A 121 -15.58 0.15 -3.12
CA LEU A 121 -15.18 -0.49 -1.87
C LEU A 121 -15.34 -2.01 -1.92
N ASP A 122 -16.40 -2.46 -2.58
CA ASP A 122 -16.78 -3.86 -2.72
C ASP A 122 -16.13 -4.54 -3.93
N GLU A 123 -15.23 -3.86 -4.64
CA GLU A 123 -14.57 -4.42 -5.82
C GLU A 123 -13.78 -5.69 -5.42
N PRO A 124 -14.14 -6.86 -5.96
CA PRO A 124 -13.57 -8.13 -5.52
C PRO A 124 -12.12 -8.30 -5.98
N LEU A 125 -11.27 -8.78 -5.07
CA LEU A 125 -9.87 -9.06 -5.31
C LEU A 125 -9.57 -10.53 -5.00
N THR A 126 -8.83 -11.20 -5.87
CA THR A 126 -8.18 -12.47 -5.54
C THR A 126 -6.77 -12.20 -5.05
N LEU A 127 -6.46 -12.58 -3.81
CA LEU A 127 -5.15 -12.39 -3.20
C LEU A 127 -4.36 -13.71 -3.26
N ASN A 128 -3.19 -13.65 -3.91
CA ASN A 128 -2.21 -14.73 -3.91
C ASN A 128 -1.11 -14.41 -2.92
N ALA A 129 -1.01 -15.18 -1.84
CA ALA A 129 0.02 -15.06 -0.82
C ALA A 129 1.02 -16.20 -0.94
N VAL A 130 2.32 -15.85 -0.94
CA VAL A 130 3.41 -16.82 -0.93
C VAL A 130 3.85 -17.03 0.53
N THR A 131 3.24 -18.01 1.17
CA THR A 131 3.82 -18.63 2.38
C THR A 131 4.68 -19.83 1.94
N PRO A 132 5.26 -20.66 2.85
CA PRO A 132 5.84 -21.94 2.45
C PRO A 132 4.92 -22.79 1.55
N TYR A 133 3.61 -22.56 1.63
CA TYR A 133 2.61 -23.08 0.71
C TYR A 133 1.78 -21.93 0.10
N PRO A 134 1.65 -21.84 -1.23
CA PRO A 134 0.82 -20.82 -1.86
C PRO A 134 -0.62 -20.85 -1.34
N GLN A 135 -1.17 -19.69 -1.03
CA GLN A 135 -2.56 -19.52 -0.60
C GLN A 135 -3.28 -18.59 -1.56
N THR A 136 -4.54 -18.90 -1.86
CA THR A 136 -5.43 -18.06 -2.66
C THR A 136 -6.63 -17.69 -1.81
N LEU A 137 -6.82 -16.40 -1.60
CA LEU A 137 -7.82 -15.81 -0.71
C LEU A 137 -8.68 -14.82 -1.50
N GLN A 138 -9.86 -14.51 -0.95
CA GLN A 138 -10.74 -13.48 -1.48
C GLN A 138 -10.74 -12.26 -0.55
N SER A 139 -10.73 -11.07 -1.13
CA SER A 139 -10.77 -9.79 -0.43
C SER A 139 -11.56 -8.76 -1.24
N THR A 140 -11.61 -7.53 -0.77
CA THR A 140 -12.15 -6.39 -1.52
C THR A 140 -11.17 -5.23 -1.50
N PHE A 141 -11.27 -4.32 -2.48
CA PHE A 141 -10.43 -3.13 -2.53
C PHE A 141 -10.49 -2.31 -1.23
N GLY A 142 -11.69 -2.05 -0.71
CA GLY A 142 -11.89 -1.29 0.53
C GLY A 142 -11.20 -1.91 1.75
N ARG A 143 -11.06 -3.24 1.81
CA ARG A 143 -10.36 -3.95 2.89
C ARG A 143 -8.83 -3.88 2.73
N GLU A 144 -8.33 -3.85 1.51
CA GLU A 144 -6.88 -3.86 1.26
C GLU A 144 -6.25 -2.47 1.33
N VAL A 145 -7.03 -1.43 1.05
CA VAL A 145 -6.57 -0.03 1.08
C VAL A 145 -6.57 0.58 2.50
N SER A 146 -7.34 -0.01 3.43
CA SER A 146 -7.50 0.44 4.81
C SER A 146 -6.28 0.23 5.69
#